data_AF-A0A838HTM0-F1
#
_entry.id   AF-A0A838HTM0-F1
#
_cell.length_a   1.000
_cell.length_b   1.000
_cell.length_c   1.000
_cell.angle_alpha   90.00
_cell.angle_beta   90.00
_cell.angle_gamma   90.00
#
_symmetry.space_group_name_H-M   'P 1'
#
loop_
_entity.id
_entity.type
_entity.pdbx_description
1 polymer ?
#
loop_
_entity_poly.entity_id
_entity_poly.type
_entity_poly.pdbx_seq_one_letter_code
_entity_poly.pdbx_strand_id
1 'polypeptide(L)'
;MLPSAGLVYLDSSALVKLLLPEPESGALVAYLRERGPLSSESPRLVRGDSRDLGGGGRATTAQGMMTSSALARVEVGRAVRAASDDAELAVRVGRLIDSLALVPVSADILRAAEVVAPSGLRSLGAIHLASARSLGDDLGAMVVYDERLAAAARTAGLAAVAPV
;
A
#
# COMPACT_ATOMS: atom_id res chain seq x y z
N MET A 1 -8.94 20.02 2.40
CA MET A 1 -9.74 18.87 2.86
C MET A 1 -9.17 17.66 2.13
N LEU A 2 -8.42 16.77 2.82
CA LEU A 2 -7.95 15.54 2.18
C LEU A 2 -9.17 14.66 1.88
N PRO A 3 -9.28 14.03 0.70
CA PRO A 3 -10.44 13.20 0.38
C PRO A 3 -10.57 12.08 1.42
N SER A 4 -11.69 12.04 2.12
CA SER A 4 -11.92 11.19 3.29
C SER A 4 -12.32 9.73 2.95
N ALA A 5 -12.19 9.30 1.70
CA ALA A 5 -12.67 7.99 1.26
C ALA A 5 -11.83 7.44 0.12
N GLY A 6 -10.80 6.66 0.43
CA GLY A 6 -10.00 5.95 -0.55
C GLY A 6 -9.09 4.92 0.10
N LEU A 7 -8.60 3.99 -0.71
CA LEU A 7 -7.61 2.99 -0.34
C LEU A 7 -6.38 3.67 0.26
N VAL A 8 -5.73 2.99 1.19
CA VAL A 8 -4.43 3.42 1.72
C VAL A 8 -3.39 2.41 1.29
N TYR A 9 -2.38 2.85 0.55
CA TYR A 9 -1.27 2.01 0.15
C TYR A 9 -0.14 2.10 1.17
N LEU A 10 0.27 0.98 1.74
CA LEU A 10 1.36 0.88 2.69
C LEU A 10 2.60 0.34 1.97
N ASP A 11 3.70 1.08 1.95
CA ASP A 11 4.97 0.53 1.53
C ASP A 11 5.55 -0.41 2.61
N SER A 12 6.63 -1.11 2.26
CA SER A 12 7.26 -2.05 3.18
C SER A 12 7.83 -1.37 4.43
N SER A 13 8.29 -0.10 4.34
CA SER A 13 8.79 0.64 5.50
C SER A 13 7.68 0.99 6.51
N ALA A 14 6.48 1.32 6.03
CA ALA A 14 5.31 1.54 6.88
C ALA A 14 4.85 0.23 7.55
N LEU A 15 4.85 -0.89 6.82
CA LEU A 15 4.46 -2.19 7.38
C LEU A 15 5.44 -2.68 8.46
N VAL A 16 6.74 -2.44 8.28
CA VAL A 16 7.76 -2.79 9.27
C VAL A 16 7.52 -2.04 10.60
N LYS A 17 7.16 -0.76 10.55
CA LYS A 17 6.81 0.05 11.74
C LYS A 17 5.59 -0.45 12.52
N LEU A 18 4.71 -1.25 11.89
CA LEU A 18 3.59 -1.90 12.60
C LEU A 18 4.01 -3.16 13.38
N LEU A 19 5.19 -3.70 13.08
CA LEU A 19 5.69 -4.95 13.65
C LEU A 19 6.87 -4.69 14.60
N LEU A 20 7.76 -3.79 14.22
CA LEU A 20 8.93 -3.37 14.98
C LEU A 20 8.67 -1.96 15.55
N PRO A 21 8.69 -1.78 16.88
CA PRO A 21 8.49 -0.48 17.49
C PRO A 21 9.58 0.52 17.07
N GLU A 22 9.14 1.56 16.38
CA GLU A 22 9.90 2.75 15.98
C GLU A 22 9.18 4.03 16.46
N PRO A 23 9.86 5.19 16.55
CA PRO A 23 9.26 6.44 17.03
C PRO A 23 7.95 6.81 16.33
N GLU A 24 7.86 6.58 15.02
CA GLU A 24 6.71 6.94 14.19
C GLU A 24 5.53 5.95 14.29
N SER A 25 5.73 4.80 14.94
CA SER A 25 4.74 3.70 14.96
C SER A 25 3.41 4.12 15.60
N GLY A 26 3.47 4.94 16.65
CA GLY A 26 2.28 5.44 17.34
C GLY A 26 1.42 6.32 16.43
N ALA A 27 2.07 7.28 15.76
CA ALA A 27 1.42 8.18 14.81
C ALA A 27 0.86 7.42 13.61
N LEU A 28 1.58 6.42 13.10
CA LEU A 28 1.10 5.54 12.04
C LEU A 28 -0.18 4.80 12.45
N VAL A 29 -0.18 4.16 13.63
CA VAL A 29 -1.36 3.43 14.11
C VAL A 29 -2.56 4.37 14.30
N ALA A 30 -2.35 5.58 14.82
CA ALA A 30 -3.41 6.58 14.96
C ALA A 30 -3.99 6.98 13.58
N TYR A 31 -3.12 7.30 12.62
CA TYR A 31 -3.50 7.64 11.25
C TYR A 31 -4.32 6.53 10.57
N LEU A 32 -3.90 5.27 10.70
CA LEU A 32 -4.62 4.15 10.09
C LEU A 32 -5.99 3.93 10.72
N ARG A 33 -6.12 4.09 12.04
CA ARG A 33 -7.41 3.94 12.76
C ARG A 33 -8.46 4.96 12.31
N GLU A 34 -8.04 6.18 12.00
CA GLU A 34 -8.93 7.23 11.49
C GLU A 34 -9.46 6.93 10.07
N ARG A 35 -8.72 6.12 9.31
CA ARG A 35 -9.04 5.80 7.91
C ARG A 35 -9.94 4.58 7.77
N GLY A 36 -9.80 3.58 8.63
CA GLY A 36 -10.67 2.40 8.66
C GLY A 36 -9.92 1.11 8.98
N PRO A 37 -10.64 -0.03 9.00
CA PRO A 37 -10.07 -1.31 9.41
C PRO A 37 -9.09 -1.89 8.38
N LEU A 38 -8.03 -2.55 8.88
CA LEU A 38 -7.21 -3.52 8.12
C LEU A 38 -8.11 -4.71 7.73
N SER A 39 -8.82 -4.61 6.61
CA SER A 39 -9.74 -5.66 6.17
C SER A 39 -9.42 -6.05 4.73
N SER A 40 -9.33 -7.37 4.50
CA SER A 40 -8.99 -8.00 3.22
C SER A 40 -10.19 -8.30 2.33
N GLU A 41 -11.36 -7.71 2.64
CA GLU A 41 -12.60 -7.83 1.88
C GLU A 41 -12.42 -7.18 0.49
N SER A 42 -11.79 -7.92 -0.43
CA SER A 42 -11.38 -7.46 -1.75
C SER A 42 -12.45 -6.56 -2.38
N PRO A 43 -12.14 -5.30 -2.71
CA PRO A 43 -13.03 -4.52 -3.55
C PRO A 43 -13.02 -5.28 -4.85
N ARG A 44 -14.20 -5.66 -5.34
CA ARG A 44 -14.32 -6.08 -6.73
C ARG A 44 -13.85 -4.88 -7.55
N LEU A 45 -12.57 -4.85 -7.92
CA LEU A 45 -12.02 -3.96 -8.93
C LEU A 45 -12.76 -4.36 -10.20
N VAL A 46 -13.89 -3.69 -10.46
CA VAL A 46 -14.62 -3.81 -11.69
C VAL A 46 -13.66 -3.31 -12.76
N ARG A 47 -13.01 -4.25 -13.44
CA ARG A 47 -12.32 -3.98 -14.69
C ARG A 47 -13.37 -3.36 -15.61
N GLY A 48 -13.23 -2.07 -15.89
CA GLY A 48 -14.08 -1.37 -16.83
C GLY A 48 -13.84 -1.94 -18.23
N ASP A 49 -14.65 -2.91 -18.63
CA ASP A 49 -14.95 -3.11 -20.03
C ASP A 49 -16.13 -2.20 -20.39
N SER A 50 -15.88 -1.30 -21.33
CA SER A 50 -16.90 -0.40 -21.86
C SER A 50 -17.93 -1.20 -22.64
N ARG A 51 -18.96 -1.68 -21.93
CA ARG A 51 -20.29 -2.11 -22.40
C ARG A 51 -20.99 -2.80 -21.22
N ASP A 52 -21.74 -2.03 -20.42
CA ASP A 52 -23.08 -2.46 -20.02
C ASP A 52 -23.81 -1.36 -19.25
N LEU A 53 -24.97 -1.00 -19.78
CA LEU A 53 -25.99 -0.20 -19.12
C LEU A 53 -26.86 -1.16 -18.29
N GLY A 54 -26.90 -0.96 -16.98
CA GLY A 54 -27.99 -1.45 -16.13
C GLY A 54 -27.56 -2.42 -15.03
N GLY A 55 -27.51 -1.93 -13.79
CA GLY A 55 -27.40 -2.80 -12.62
C GLY A 55 -26.94 -2.04 -11.38
N GLY A 56 -27.88 -1.49 -10.61
CA GLY A 56 -27.64 -0.79 -9.35
C GLY A 56 -27.15 -1.69 -8.22
N GLY A 57 -25.91 -2.18 -8.32
CA GLY A 57 -25.16 -2.68 -7.17
C GLY A 57 -24.60 -1.49 -6.40
N ARG A 58 -25.03 -1.30 -5.14
CA ARG A 58 -24.43 -0.29 -4.24
C ARG A 58 -22.93 -0.56 -4.18
N ALA A 59 -22.14 0.36 -4.73
CA ALA A 59 -20.69 0.36 -4.60
C ALA A 59 -20.36 0.28 -3.11
N THR A 60 -19.79 -0.84 -2.65
CA THR A 60 -19.16 -0.86 -1.34
C THR A 60 -18.00 0.10 -1.46
N THR A 61 -18.12 1.27 -0.83
CA THR A 61 -17.05 2.25 -0.82
C THR A 61 -15.89 1.59 -0.08
N ALA A 62 -14.77 1.35 -0.76
CA ALA A 62 -13.54 0.77 -0.19
C ALA A 62 -12.84 1.75 0.78
N GLN A 63 -13.63 2.40 1.63
CA GLN A 63 -13.20 3.35 2.62
C GLN A 63 -12.32 2.64 3.65
N GLY A 64 -11.06 3.09 3.74
CA GLY A 64 -10.14 2.63 4.77
C GLY A 64 -9.50 1.29 4.54
N MET A 65 -9.66 0.68 3.36
CA MET A 65 -8.98 -0.56 3.06
C MET A 65 -7.49 -0.33 2.84
N MET A 66 -6.69 -1.15 3.51
CA MET A 66 -5.24 -1.09 3.48
C MET A 66 -4.73 -2.04 2.39
N THR A 67 -3.88 -1.50 1.53
CA THR A 67 -3.32 -2.19 0.36
C THR A 67 -1.80 -2.17 0.42
N SER A 68 -1.16 -3.10 -0.27
CA SER A 68 0.29 -3.05 -0.50
C SER A 68 0.64 -3.83 -1.76
N SER A 69 1.90 -3.80 -2.19
CA SER A 69 2.39 -4.71 -3.23
C SER A 69 2.51 -6.13 -2.66
N ALA A 70 2.29 -7.14 -3.50
CA ALA A 70 2.63 -8.53 -3.14
C ALA A 70 4.12 -8.71 -2.76
N LEU A 71 5.02 -7.78 -3.13
CA LEU A 71 6.42 -7.76 -2.67
C LEU A 71 6.55 -7.64 -1.15
N ALA A 72 5.58 -7.00 -0.48
CA ALA A 72 5.61 -6.77 0.95
C ALA A 72 5.80 -8.07 1.76
N ARG A 73 5.28 -9.20 1.26
CA ARG A 73 5.46 -10.51 1.93
C ARG A 73 6.94 -10.89 2.06
N VAL A 74 7.73 -10.63 1.02
CA VAL A 74 9.17 -10.92 1.02
C VAL A 74 9.94 -9.84 1.74
N GLU A 75 9.65 -8.56 1.48
CA GLU A 75 10.40 -7.45 2.05
C GLU A 75 10.22 -7.35 3.57
N VAL A 76 8.98 -7.39 4.06
CA VAL A 76 8.67 -7.34 5.50
C VAL A 76 9.20 -8.57 6.20
N GLY A 77 9.00 -9.77 5.61
CA GLY A 77 9.51 -11.01 6.19
C GLY A 77 11.03 -11.04 6.32
N ARG A 78 11.75 -10.52 5.31
CA ARG A 78 13.22 -10.40 5.37
C ARG A 78 13.67 -9.33 6.36
N ALA A 79 13.02 -8.17 6.38
CA ALA A 79 13.35 -7.09 7.31
C ALA A 79 13.17 -7.53 8.77
N VAL A 80 12.06 -8.19 9.08
CA VAL A 80 11.80 -8.74 10.41
C VAL A 80 12.81 -9.80 10.80
N ARG A 81 13.11 -10.78 9.92
CA ARG A 81 14.15 -11.80 10.19
C ARG A 81 15.54 -11.20 10.38
N ALA A 82 15.85 -10.12 9.68
CA ALA A 82 17.13 -9.44 9.85
C ALA A 82 17.24 -8.71 11.19
N ALA A 83 16.11 -8.29 11.76
CA ALA A 83 16.05 -7.57 13.03
C ALA A 83 15.83 -8.47 14.25
N SER A 84 15.19 -9.63 14.08
CA SER A 84 14.82 -10.53 15.18
C SER A 84 14.59 -11.97 14.69
N ASP A 85 15.02 -12.95 15.49
CA ASP A 85 14.74 -14.38 15.30
C ASP A 85 13.45 -14.86 16.03
N ASP A 86 12.64 -13.93 16.54
CA ASP A 86 11.39 -14.24 17.24
C ASP A 86 10.35 -14.88 16.30
N ALA A 87 10.03 -16.16 16.56
CA ALA A 87 9.05 -16.92 15.79
C ALA A 87 7.63 -16.34 15.87
N GLU A 88 7.23 -15.76 17.00
CA GLU A 88 5.91 -15.15 17.15
C GLU A 88 5.80 -13.89 16.28
N LEU A 89 6.90 -13.14 16.16
CA LEU A 89 6.97 -11.98 15.26
C LEU A 89 6.84 -12.41 13.79
N ALA A 90 7.43 -13.54 13.39
CA ALA A 90 7.24 -14.10 12.06
C ALA A 90 5.77 -14.51 11.79
N VAL A 91 5.07 -15.06 12.80
CA VAL A 91 3.63 -15.34 12.70
C VAL A 91 2.82 -14.04 12.56
N ARG A 92 3.19 -12.98 13.31
CA ARG A 92 2.57 -11.65 13.19
C ARG A 92 2.76 -11.04 11.80
N VAL A 93 3.91 -11.22 11.15
CA VAL A 93 4.11 -10.79 9.74
C VAL A 93 3.07 -11.43 8.84
N GLY A 94 2.89 -12.75 8.94
CA GLY A 94 1.90 -13.48 8.13
C GLY A 94 0.49 -12.92 8.32
N ARG A 95 0.05 -12.78 9.58
CA ARG A 95 -1.27 -12.22 9.92
C ARG A 95 -1.46 -10.79 9.40
N LEU A 96 -0.43 -9.94 9.48
CA LEU A 96 -0.50 -8.59 8.93
C LEU A 96 -0.66 -8.62 7.42
N ILE A 97 0.18 -9.37 6.71
CA ILE A 97 0.12 -9.48 5.24
C ILE A 97 -1.23 -10.02 4.78
N ASP A 98 -1.78 -11.03 5.46
CA ASP A 98 -3.06 -11.64 5.10
C ASP A 98 -4.27 -10.72 5.39
N SER A 99 -4.08 -9.65 6.18
CA SER A 99 -5.11 -8.62 6.42
C SER A 99 -5.15 -7.51 5.36
N LEU A 100 -4.16 -7.46 4.46
CA LEU A 100 -4.05 -6.45 3.41
C LEU A 100 -4.65 -6.95 2.10
N ALA A 101 -5.23 -6.03 1.32
CA ALA A 101 -5.48 -6.28 -0.09
C ALA A 101 -4.16 -6.09 -0.88
N LEU A 102 -3.57 -7.20 -1.34
CA LEU A 102 -2.30 -7.17 -2.06
C LEU A 102 -2.49 -6.93 -3.56
N VAL A 103 -1.82 -5.90 -4.09
CA VAL A 103 -1.70 -5.64 -5.52
C VAL A 103 -0.70 -6.65 -6.12
N PRO A 104 -1.12 -7.50 -7.07
CA PRO A 104 -0.23 -8.45 -7.71
C PRO A 104 0.89 -7.76 -8.49
N VAL A 105 2.11 -8.31 -8.43
CA VAL A 105 3.22 -7.87 -9.29
C VAL A 105 3.03 -8.48 -10.68
N SER A 106 2.13 -7.88 -11.47
CA SER A 106 1.82 -8.33 -12.82
C SER A 106 2.81 -7.78 -13.85
N ALA A 107 2.77 -8.33 -15.06
CA ALA A 107 3.55 -7.81 -16.19
C ALA A 107 3.22 -6.33 -16.50
N ASP A 108 1.98 -5.88 -16.26
CA ASP A 108 1.61 -4.47 -16.43
C ASP A 108 2.29 -3.58 -15.37
N ILE A 109 2.34 -4.03 -14.11
CA ILE A 109 3.04 -3.32 -13.04
C ILE A 109 4.54 -3.24 -13.32
N LEU A 110 5.14 -4.34 -13.78
CA LEU A 110 6.57 -4.36 -14.13
C LEU A 110 6.88 -3.40 -15.28
N ARG A 111 6.10 -3.43 -16.37
CA ARG A 111 6.25 -2.48 -17.49
C ARG A 111 6.05 -1.03 -17.05
N ALA A 112 5.07 -0.77 -16.19
CA ALA A 112 4.88 0.57 -15.64
C ALA A 112 6.11 1.00 -14.83
N ALA A 113 6.65 0.13 -13.98
CA ALA A 113 7.82 0.41 -13.14
C ALA A 113 9.10 0.72 -13.95
N GLU A 114 9.27 0.16 -15.15
CA GLU A 114 10.42 0.44 -16.04
C GLU A 114 10.55 1.92 -16.42
N VAL A 115 9.43 2.64 -16.49
CA VAL A 115 9.37 4.03 -16.98
C VAL A 115 8.96 5.03 -15.90
N VAL A 116 8.86 4.59 -14.64
CA VAL A 116 8.52 5.48 -13.51
C VAL A 116 9.64 6.51 -13.31
N ALA A 117 9.23 7.78 -13.22
CA ALA A 117 10.10 8.87 -12.81
C ALA A 117 10.04 9.08 -11.28
N PRO A 118 11.15 9.50 -10.63
CA PRO A 118 12.47 9.73 -11.21
C PRO A 118 13.25 8.42 -11.44
N SER A 119 14.14 8.40 -12.44
CA SER A 119 14.96 7.23 -12.80
C SER A 119 15.94 6.76 -11.71
N GLY A 120 16.19 7.59 -10.70
CA GLY A 120 17.02 7.25 -9.53
C GLY A 120 16.33 6.38 -8.48
N LEU A 121 15.05 6.05 -8.67
CA LEU A 121 14.31 5.19 -7.74
C LEU A 121 14.77 3.74 -7.88
N ARG A 122 15.05 3.07 -6.75
CA ARG A 122 15.43 1.65 -6.76
C ARG A 122 14.27 0.78 -7.27
N SER A 123 14.58 -0.37 -7.87
CA SER A 123 13.60 -1.25 -8.52
C SER A 123 12.39 -1.59 -7.64
N LEU A 124 12.61 -1.92 -6.35
CA LEU A 124 11.52 -2.22 -5.42
C LEU A 124 10.64 -0.99 -5.17
N GLY A 125 11.25 0.19 -4.97
CA GLY A 125 10.52 1.46 -4.87
C GLY A 125 9.73 1.78 -6.14
N ALA A 126 10.30 1.55 -7.32
CA ALA A 126 9.61 1.73 -8.60
C ALA A 126 8.40 0.79 -8.74
N ILE A 127 8.51 -0.46 -8.29
CA ILE A 127 7.40 -1.41 -8.28
C ILE A 127 6.33 -0.98 -7.25
N HIS A 128 6.71 -0.50 -6.07
CA HIS A 128 5.76 0.04 -5.10
C HIS A 128 5.00 1.25 -5.67
N LEU A 129 5.70 2.17 -6.31
CA LEU A 129 5.08 3.33 -6.94
C LEU A 129 4.15 2.93 -8.10
N ALA A 130 4.57 2.01 -8.98
CA ALA A 130 3.73 1.50 -10.04
C ALA A 130 2.49 0.76 -9.50
N SER A 131 2.64 -0.04 -8.44
CA SER A 131 1.54 -0.74 -7.77
C SER A 131 0.53 0.25 -7.18
N ALA A 132 0.99 1.28 -6.47
CA ALA A 132 0.13 2.32 -5.92
C ALA A 132 -0.62 3.08 -7.04
N ARG A 133 0.07 3.48 -8.12
CA ARG A 133 -0.56 4.17 -9.26
C ARG A 133 -1.62 3.32 -9.97
N SER A 134 -1.48 2.00 -9.95
CA SER A 134 -2.46 1.11 -10.60
C SER A 134 -3.83 1.11 -9.92
N LEU A 135 -3.91 1.58 -8.67
CA LEU A 135 -5.16 1.75 -7.94
C LEU A 135 -5.96 2.99 -8.42
N GLY A 136 -5.35 3.86 -9.23
CA GLY A 136 -6.03 5.01 -9.84
C GLY A 136 -6.68 5.93 -8.81
N ASP A 137 -7.89 6.39 -9.14
CA ASP A 137 -8.65 7.35 -8.34
C ASP A 137 -9.18 6.77 -7.02
N ASP A 138 -9.14 5.44 -6.86
CA ASP A 138 -9.50 4.79 -5.59
C ASP A 138 -8.41 4.99 -4.52
N LEU A 139 -7.18 5.35 -4.90
CA LEU A 139 -6.07 5.57 -3.96
C LEU A 139 -6.21 6.92 -3.23
N GLY A 140 -6.52 6.86 -1.94
CA GLY A 140 -6.64 8.05 -1.09
C GLY A 140 -5.33 8.49 -0.44
N ALA A 141 -4.36 7.60 -0.21
CA ALA A 141 -3.02 7.95 0.26
C ALA A 141 -2.01 6.82 0.08
N MET A 142 -0.74 7.18 -0.07
CA MET A 142 0.40 6.27 0.03
C MET A 142 1.20 6.59 1.29
N VAL A 143 1.24 5.67 2.25
CA VAL A 143 2.07 5.78 3.45
C VAL A 143 3.46 5.25 3.12
N VAL A 144 4.46 6.12 3.26
CA VAL A 144 5.86 5.83 2.92
C VAL A 144 6.79 6.69 3.76
N TYR A 145 7.82 6.07 4.34
CA TYR A 145 8.83 6.75 5.14
C TYR A 145 10.19 6.91 4.42
N ASP A 146 10.41 6.20 3.31
CA ASP A 146 11.56 6.48 2.45
C ASP A 146 11.36 7.78 1.67
N GLU A 147 12.19 8.79 1.94
CA GLU A 147 12.06 10.12 1.33
C GLU A 147 12.15 10.11 -0.20
N ARG A 148 12.92 9.19 -0.79
CA ARG A 148 13.06 9.12 -2.25
C ARG A 148 11.79 8.60 -2.88
N LEU A 149 11.20 7.54 -2.32
CA LEU A 149 9.92 7.00 -2.76
C LEU A 149 8.78 7.98 -2.48
N ALA A 150 8.79 8.68 -1.34
CA ALA A 150 7.81 9.70 -1.03
C ALA A 150 7.86 10.87 -2.02
N ALA A 151 9.05 11.36 -2.37
CA ALA A 151 9.22 12.41 -3.38
C ALA A 151 8.78 11.94 -4.77
N ALA A 152 9.10 10.70 -5.15
CA ALA A 152 8.65 10.10 -6.41
C ALA A 152 7.13 9.98 -6.49
N ALA A 153 6.50 9.51 -5.41
CA ALA A 153 5.04 9.38 -5.31
C ALA A 153 4.35 10.74 -5.44
N ARG A 154 4.85 11.78 -4.75
CA ARG A 154 4.34 13.16 -4.88
C ARG A 154 4.50 13.69 -6.30
N THR A 155 5.65 13.45 -6.94
CA THR A 155 5.90 13.85 -8.33
C THR A 155 4.95 13.16 -9.30
N ALA A 156 4.56 11.91 -9.00
CA ALA A 156 3.57 11.16 -9.76
C ALA A 156 2.11 11.55 -9.43
N GLY A 157 1.88 12.57 -8.60
CA GLY A 157 0.55 13.06 -8.24
C GLY A 157 -0.13 12.32 -7.09
N LEU A 158 0.57 11.40 -6.41
CA LEU A 158 0.00 10.65 -5.29
C LEU A 158 0.10 11.44 -3.97
N ALA A 159 -0.90 11.27 -3.11
CA ALA A 159 -0.88 11.78 -1.74
C ALA A 159 0.04 10.93 -0.85
N ALA A 160 1.35 11.17 -0.94
CA ALA A 160 2.34 10.51 -0.10
C ALA A 160 2.40 11.14 1.31
N VAL A 161 2.27 10.31 2.35
CA VAL A 161 2.23 10.75 3.75
C VAL A 161 3.17 9.92 4.62
N ALA A 162 3.69 10.54 5.68
CA ALA A 162 4.48 9.91 6.72
C ALA A 162 3.99 10.43 8.08
N PRO A 163 3.05 9.75 8.75
CA PRO A 163 2.60 10.14 10.09
C PRO A 163 3.75 10.16 11.10
N VAL A 164 3.84 11.23 11.90
CA VAL A 164 4.89 11.50 12.91
C VAL A 164 4.30 11.93 14.24
#